data_AF-A0AAN7TZQ7-F1
#
_entry.id   AF-A0AAN7TZQ7-F1
#
_cell.length_a   1.000
_cell.length_b   1.000
_cell.length_c   1.000
_cell.angle_alpha   90.00
_cell.angle_beta   90.00
_cell.angle_gamma   90.00
#
_symmetry.space_group_name_H-M   'P 1'
#
loop_
_entity.id
_entity.type
_entity.pdbx_description
1 polymer ?
#
loop_
_entity_poly.entity_id
_entity_poly.type
_entity_poly.pdbx_seq_one_letter_code
_entity_poly.pdbx_strand_id
1 'polypeptide(L)'
;MEAPCPDKIWQDAGGAFAIGYVLMGVINIGVGIKRGPPRKRVLYTYALLRKRSPKFGGNFAIWGSLFSGFDCTLSYIRKTEDTVNPIAAGALTGGILAARSGWRHSVQAAAFGGIFIGIIEAFQHMMQKKMQQQQEEANQHHIEERKRYDEERKQRELERKKLNDNKSTKKNKNENDNELD
;
A
#
# COMPACT_ATOMS: atom_id res chain seq x y z
N MET A 1 6.64 -0.41 -3.62
CA MET A 1 7.80 -1.19 -4.07
C MET A 1 8.29 -1.92 -2.84
N GLU A 2 8.05 -3.22 -2.75
CA GLU A 2 8.60 -4.07 -1.68
C GLU A 2 10.13 -4.06 -1.83
N ALA A 3 10.88 -3.68 -0.79
CA ALA A 3 12.33 -3.78 -0.85
C ALA A 3 12.73 -5.27 -0.85
N PRO A 4 13.75 -5.68 -1.63
CA PRO A 4 14.24 -7.06 -1.58
C PRO A 4 14.74 -7.38 -0.16
N CYS A 5 14.48 -8.59 0.32
CA CYS A 5 15.12 -9.08 1.55
C CYS A 5 16.65 -9.06 1.33
N PRO A 6 17.47 -8.43 2.19
CA PRO A 6 17.23 -8.13 3.62
C PRO A 6 16.86 -6.67 3.95
N ASP A 7 16.82 -5.74 3.00
CA ASP A 7 16.65 -4.30 3.28
C ASP A 7 15.29 -4.00 3.94
N LYS A 8 14.27 -4.79 3.61
CA LYS A 8 12.93 -4.76 4.22
C LYS A 8 12.99 -4.86 5.76
N ILE A 9 13.87 -5.70 6.31
CA ILE A 9 13.95 -5.95 7.76
C ILE A 9 14.39 -4.67 8.51
N TRP A 10 15.39 -3.96 7.98
CA TRP A 10 15.88 -2.72 8.59
C TRP A 10 14.86 -1.60 8.49
N GLN A 11 14.17 -1.50 7.36
CA GLN A 11 13.09 -0.54 7.15
C GLN A 11 11.93 -0.80 8.12
N ASP A 12 11.50 -2.05 8.28
CA ASP A 12 10.40 -2.42 9.17
C ASP A 12 10.79 -2.28 10.65
N ALA A 13 12.03 -2.58 11.02
CA ALA A 13 12.54 -2.34 12.36
C ALA A 13 12.51 -0.85 12.73
N GLY A 14 12.98 0.02 11.82
CA GLY A 14 12.96 1.47 12.01
C GLY A 14 11.55 2.04 12.05
N GLY A 15 10.68 1.60 11.15
CA GLY A 15 9.27 1.98 11.11
C GLY A 15 8.54 1.57 12.39
N ALA A 16 8.70 0.33 12.82
CA ALA A 16 8.09 -0.18 14.05
C ALA A 16 8.64 0.54 15.29
N PHE A 17 9.94 0.84 15.35
CA PHE A 17 10.51 1.65 16.43
C PHE A 17 9.85 3.02 16.52
N ALA A 18 9.73 3.72 15.38
CA ALA A 18 9.13 5.05 15.32
C ALA A 18 7.66 5.01 15.78
N ILE A 19 6.88 4.05 15.28
CA ILE A 19 5.48 3.83 15.68
C ILE A 19 5.39 3.61 17.20
N GLY A 20 6.18 2.68 17.73
CA GLY A 20 6.19 2.39 19.17
C GLY A 20 6.60 3.61 20.00
N TYR A 21 7.62 4.34 19.58
CA TYR A 21 8.09 5.54 20.27
C TYR A 21 7.01 6.63 20.33
N VAL A 22 6.34 6.88 19.20
CA VAL A 22 5.28 7.90 19.11
C VAL A 22 4.05 7.48 19.93
N LEU A 23 3.56 6.25 19.78
CA LEU A 23 2.40 5.75 20.52
C LEU A 23 2.62 5.85 22.04
N MET A 24 3.74 5.33 22.53
CA MET A 24 4.09 5.41 23.94
C MET A 24 4.38 6.85 24.38
N GLY A 25 4.91 7.68 23.48
CA GLY A 25 5.14 9.11 23.70
C GLY A 25 3.85 9.87 24.01
N VAL A 26 2.86 9.76 23.13
CA VAL A 26 1.56 10.42 23.29
C VAL A 26 0.87 9.98 24.59
N ILE A 27 0.89 8.68 24.90
CA ILE A 27 0.31 8.15 26.14
C ILE A 27 1.03 8.72 27.38
N ASN A 28 2.36 8.72 27.41
CA ASN A 28 3.11 9.23 28.57
C ASN A 28 3.00 10.75 28.71
N ILE A 29 2.82 11.51 27.62
CA ILE A 29 2.48 12.94 27.70
C ILE A 29 1.14 13.12 28.40
N GLY A 30 0.10 12.41 27.96
CA GLY A 30 -1.22 12.48 28.58
C GLY A 30 -1.21 12.07 30.06
N VAL A 31 -0.48 11.01 30.40
CA VAL A 31 -0.27 10.57 31.79
C VAL A 31 0.52 11.60 32.60
N GLY A 32 1.57 12.18 32.03
CA GLY A 32 2.43 13.17 32.69
C GLY A 32 1.70 14.48 33.01
N ILE A 33 0.81 14.92 32.11
CA ILE A 33 -0.03 16.11 32.34
C ILE A 33 -1.08 15.84 33.43
N LYS A 34 -1.71 14.65 33.44
CA LYS A 34 -2.78 14.31 34.39
C LYS A 34 -2.26 13.93 35.79
N ARG A 35 -1.17 13.18 35.89
CA ARG A 35 -0.66 12.59 37.15
C ARG A 35 0.59 13.28 37.69
N GLY A 36 1.17 14.24 36.96
CA GLY A 36 2.40 14.92 37.35
C GLY A 36 2.21 15.91 38.51
N PRO A 37 3.21 16.06 39.40
CA PRO A 37 3.17 17.02 40.50
C PRO A 37 2.99 18.46 40.01
N PRO A 38 2.21 19.30 40.71
CA PRO A 38 1.99 20.70 40.33
C PRO A 38 3.33 21.44 40.27
N ARG A 39 3.49 22.33 39.27
CA ARG A 39 4.72 23.10 38.97
C ARG A 39 5.93 22.31 38.46
N LYS A 40 5.93 20.97 38.49
CA LYS A 40 7.01 20.11 37.92
C LYS A 40 6.53 19.15 36.82
N ARG A 41 5.35 19.40 36.25
CA ARG A 41 4.70 18.52 35.24
C ARG A 41 5.58 18.29 34.01
N VAL A 42 6.25 19.32 33.49
CA VAL A 42 7.09 19.20 32.28
C VAL A 42 8.29 18.29 32.55
N LEU A 43 9.00 18.51 33.66
CA LEU A 43 10.15 17.69 34.04
C LEU A 43 9.75 16.23 34.33
N TYR A 44 8.61 16.03 35.00
CA TYR A 44 8.06 14.69 35.25
C TYR A 44 7.71 13.98 33.94
N THR A 45 7.02 14.67 33.04
CA THR A 45 6.64 14.14 31.73
C THR A 45 7.86 13.78 30.90
N TYR A 46 8.87 14.65 30.87
CA TYR A 46 10.13 14.40 30.17
C TYR A 46 10.86 13.16 30.72
N ALA A 47 10.99 13.05 32.05
CA ALA A 47 11.60 11.89 32.68
C ALA A 47 10.83 10.59 32.37
N LEU A 48 9.49 10.67 32.32
CA LEU A 48 8.62 9.55 31.98
C LEU A 48 8.81 9.11 30.52
N LEU A 49 8.81 10.06 29.59
CA LEU A 49 9.04 9.84 28.16
C LEU A 49 10.40 9.19 27.91
N ARG A 50 11.46 9.78 28.44
CA ARG A 50 12.84 9.27 28.27
C ARG A 50 13.00 7.85 28.80
N LYS A 51 12.27 7.48 29.86
CA LYS A 51 12.36 6.13 30.46
C LYS A 51 11.51 5.08 29.75
N ARG A 52 10.34 5.44 29.22
CA ARG A 52 9.34 4.48 28.72
C ARG A 52 9.25 4.39 27.20
N SER A 53 9.28 5.53 26.49
CA SER A 53 9.14 5.56 25.03
C SER A 53 10.19 4.74 24.28
N PRO A 54 11.51 4.84 24.57
CA PRO A 54 12.50 4.04 23.84
C PRO A 54 12.42 2.54 24.16
N LYS A 55 11.98 2.16 25.37
CA LYS A 55 11.79 0.73 25.72
C LYS A 55 10.65 0.11 24.91
N PHE A 56 9.55 0.83 24.76
CA PHE A 56 8.42 0.36 23.98
C PHE A 56 8.75 0.37 22.48
N GLY A 57 9.40 1.42 21.97
CA GLY A 57 9.92 1.46 20.61
C GLY A 57 10.86 0.28 20.32
N GLY A 58 11.78 -0.05 21.22
CA GLY A 58 12.68 -1.20 21.07
C GLY A 58 11.95 -2.54 21.00
N ASN A 59 10.93 -2.75 21.82
CA ASN A 59 10.11 -3.96 21.75
C ASN A 59 9.37 -4.07 20.41
N PHE A 60 8.85 -2.96 19.88
CA PHE A 60 8.20 -2.93 18.57
C PHE A 60 9.19 -3.13 17.42
N ALA A 61 10.41 -2.59 17.54
CA ALA A 61 11.48 -2.85 16.57
C ALA A 61 11.82 -4.34 16.48
N ILE A 62 11.96 -5.01 17.63
CA ILE A 62 12.20 -6.46 17.68
C ILE A 62 11.03 -7.20 17.04
N TRP A 63 9.80 -6.85 17.42
CA TRP A 63 8.60 -7.48 16.85
C TRP A 63 8.53 -7.32 15.32
N GLY A 64 8.72 -6.10 14.80
CA GLY A 64 8.72 -5.80 13.37
C GLY A 64 9.85 -6.51 12.63
N SER A 65 11.07 -6.51 13.18
CA SER A 65 12.21 -7.21 12.58
C SER A 65 12.01 -8.73 12.49
N LEU A 66 11.42 -9.33 13.53
CA LEU A 66 11.12 -10.76 13.56
C LEU A 66 10.02 -11.11 12.56
N PHE A 67 8.95 -10.31 12.52
CA PHE A 67 7.86 -10.51 11.56
C PHE A 67 8.39 -10.52 10.13
N SER A 68 9.15 -9.50 9.72
CA SER A 68 9.72 -9.40 8.37
C SER A 68 10.78 -10.48 8.13
N GLY A 69 11.54 -10.88 9.15
CA GLY A 69 12.48 -12.00 9.07
C GLY A 69 11.78 -13.33 8.78
N PHE A 70 10.69 -13.65 9.48
CA PHE A 70 9.91 -14.86 9.21
C PHE A 70 9.19 -14.82 7.88
N ASP A 71 8.63 -13.66 7.51
CA ASP A 71 7.99 -13.44 6.22
C ASP A 71 8.96 -13.70 5.06
N CYS A 72 10.13 -13.03 5.07
CA CYS A 72 11.21 -13.27 4.10
C CYS A 72 11.67 -14.73 4.06
N THR A 73 11.78 -15.39 5.23
CA THR A 73 12.22 -16.79 5.31
C THR A 73 11.17 -17.74 4.72
N LEU A 74 9.88 -17.51 5.00
CA LEU A 74 8.79 -18.33 4.48
C LEU A 74 8.63 -18.17 2.97
N SER A 75 8.70 -16.93 2.46
CA SER A 75 8.67 -16.66 1.02
C SER A 75 9.88 -17.27 0.31
N TYR A 76 11.07 -17.25 0.92
CA TYR A 76 12.26 -17.91 0.37
C TYR A 76 12.11 -19.44 0.28
N ILE A 77 11.59 -20.08 1.33
CA ILE A 77 11.43 -21.54 1.39
C ILE A 77 10.32 -22.03 0.44
N ARG A 78 9.17 -21.36 0.42
CA ARG A 78 7.99 -21.82 -0.33
C ARG A 78 7.95 -21.34 -1.78
N LYS A 79 8.66 -20.26 -2.13
CA LYS A 79 8.62 -19.63 -3.47
C LYS A 79 7.21 -19.27 -3.96
N THR A 80 6.22 -19.26 -3.06
CA THR A 80 4.84 -18.84 -3.31
C THR A 80 4.50 -17.69 -2.37
N GLU A 81 3.94 -16.62 -2.93
CA GLU A 81 3.49 -15.42 -2.22
C GLU A 81 2.01 -15.61 -1.85
N ASP A 82 1.73 -16.46 -0.87
CA ASP A 82 0.37 -16.73 -0.40
C ASP A 82 0.04 -15.89 0.84
N THR A 83 -1.23 -15.46 0.99
CA THR A 83 -1.74 -14.72 2.17
C THR A 83 -1.59 -15.48 3.49
N VAL A 84 -1.24 -16.76 3.44
CA VAL A 84 -0.97 -17.63 4.59
C VAL A 84 0.44 -17.45 5.14
N ASN A 85 1.41 -16.98 4.35
CA ASN A 85 2.78 -16.74 4.79
C ASN A 85 2.87 -15.63 5.86
N PRO A 86 2.28 -14.44 5.67
CA PRO A 86 2.30 -13.40 6.71
C PRO A 86 1.53 -13.83 7.96
N ILE A 87 0.47 -14.63 7.84
CA ILE A 87 -0.26 -15.20 8.99
C ILE A 87 0.65 -16.14 9.79
N ALA A 88 1.36 -17.04 9.11
CA ALA A 88 2.31 -17.93 9.74
C ALA A 88 3.50 -17.17 10.36
N ALA A 89 4.01 -16.14 9.68
CA ALA A 89 5.05 -15.25 10.22
C ALA A 89 4.57 -14.53 11.49
N GLY A 90 3.32 -14.05 11.52
CA GLY A 90 2.69 -13.44 12.68
C GLY A 90 2.56 -14.42 13.86
N ALA A 91 2.15 -15.65 13.59
CA ALA A 91 2.05 -16.69 14.60
C ALA A 91 3.43 -17.09 15.16
N LEU A 92 4.43 -17.27 14.30
CA LEU A 92 5.81 -17.58 14.70
C LEU A 92 6.42 -16.45 15.55
N THR A 93 6.23 -15.20 15.12
CA THR A 93 6.71 -14.02 15.86
C THR A 93 6.10 -13.96 17.25
N GLY A 94 4.77 -14.11 17.35
CA GLY A 94 4.05 -14.11 18.62
C GLY A 94 4.49 -15.24 19.56
N GLY A 95 4.65 -16.45 19.02
CA GLY A 95 5.14 -17.60 19.77
C GLY A 95 6.54 -17.39 20.31
N ILE A 96 7.48 -16.96 19.47
CA ILE A 96 8.89 -16.81 19.84
C ILE A 96 9.08 -15.70 20.88
N LEU A 97 8.34 -14.59 20.78
CA LEU A 97 8.41 -13.53 21.79
C LEU A 97 7.93 -13.97 23.18
N ALA A 98 6.95 -14.87 23.21
CA ALA A 98 6.35 -15.39 24.44
C ALA A 98 6.96 -16.73 24.88
N ALA A 99 7.91 -17.30 24.13
CA ALA A 99 8.54 -18.58 24.44
C ALA A 99 9.15 -18.60 25.84
N ARG A 100 9.80 -17.50 26.25
CA ARG A 100 10.38 -17.34 27.60
C ARG A 100 9.36 -17.29 28.73
N SER A 101 8.10 -17.04 28.42
CA SER A 101 7.01 -16.97 29.40
C SER A 101 6.38 -18.35 29.65
N GLY A 102 6.78 -19.38 28.90
CA GLY A 102 6.26 -20.75 29.00
C GLY A 102 5.33 -21.12 27.84
N TRP A 103 5.16 -22.43 27.61
CA TRP A 103 4.51 -22.96 26.41
C TRP A 103 3.05 -22.50 26.24
N ARG A 104 2.27 -22.43 27.33
CA ARG A 104 0.87 -21.97 27.29
C ARG A 104 0.76 -20.53 26.82
N HIS A 105 1.63 -19.65 27.31
CA HIS A 105 1.67 -18.25 26.90
C HIS A 105 2.18 -18.10 25.47
N SER A 106 3.14 -18.94 25.06
CA SER A 106 3.62 -19.01 23.68
C SER A 106 2.51 -19.35 22.69
N VAL A 107 1.69 -20.36 22.97
CA VAL A 107 0.59 -20.77 22.09
C VAL A 107 -0.48 -19.68 22.00
N GLN A 108 -0.84 -19.06 23.14
CA GLN A 108 -1.79 -17.94 23.14
C GLN A 108 -1.27 -16.74 22.34
N ALA A 109 0.00 -16.39 22.50
CA ALA A 109 0.62 -15.29 21.76
C ALA A 109 0.74 -15.59 20.26
N ALA A 110 1.05 -16.84 19.89
CA ALA A 110 1.05 -17.28 18.49
C ALA A 110 -0.35 -17.18 17.87
N ALA A 111 -1.39 -17.64 18.57
CA ALA A 111 -2.76 -17.55 18.09
C ALA A 111 -3.19 -16.09 17.89
N PHE A 112 -2.90 -15.22 18.87
CA PHE A 112 -3.20 -13.80 18.77
C PHE A 112 -2.45 -13.15 17.60
N GLY A 113 -1.15 -13.44 17.45
CA GLY A 113 -0.33 -12.92 16.35
C GLY A 113 -0.85 -13.35 14.97
N GLY A 114 -1.20 -14.62 14.80
CA GLY A 114 -1.77 -15.13 13.55
C GLY A 114 -3.13 -14.52 13.22
N ILE A 115 -4.04 -14.42 14.20
CA ILE A 115 -5.36 -13.80 13.99
C ILE A 115 -5.21 -12.32 13.64
N PHE A 116 -4.35 -11.59 14.34
CA PHE A 116 -4.14 -10.17 14.13
C PHE A 116 -3.65 -9.87 12.71
N ILE A 117 -2.62 -10.59 12.25
CA ILE A 117 -2.12 -10.42 10.87
C ILE A 117 -3.14 -10.91 9.84
N GLY A 118 -3.87 -12.00 10.12
CA GLY A 118 -4.93 -12.49 9.23
C GLY A 118 -6.05 -11.48 9.00
N ILE A 119 -6.42 -10.69 10.02
CA ILE A 119 -7.39 -9.60 9.87
C ILE A 119 -6.83 -8.48 8.99
N ILE A 120 -5.55 -8.13 9.18
CA ILE A 120 -4.89 -7.07 8.39
C ILE A 120 -4.84 -7.47 6.90
N GLU A 121 -4.42 -8.69 6.61
CA GLU A 121 -4.37 -9.21 5.23
C GLU A 121 -5.77 -9.29 4.59
N ALA A 122 -6.77 -9.77 5.33
CA ALA A 122 -8.15 -9.80 4.84
C ALA A 122 -8.67 -8.39 4.50
N PHE A 123 -8.35 -7.41 5.35
CA PHE A 123 -8.72 -6.01 5.12
C PHE A 123 -8.00 -5.43 3.90
N GLN A 124 -6.69 -5.66 3.76
CA GLN A 124 -5.89 -5.20 2.62
C GLN A 124 -6.40 -5.78 1.31
N HIS A 125 -6.65 -7.09 1.28
CA HIS A 125 -7.13 -7.79 0.09
C HIS A 125 -8.54 -7.29 -0.33
N MET A 126 -9.43 -7.01 0.63
CA MET A 126 -10.75 -6.45 0.36
C MET A 126 -10.68 -5.01 -0.18
N MET A 127 -9.79 -4.17 0.38
CA MET A 127 -9.63 -2.79 -0.07
C MET A 127 -9.03 -2.71 -1.48
N GLN A 128 -8.06 -3.58 -1.80
CA GLN A 128 -7.49 -3.66 -3.14
C GLN A 128 -8.55 -4.03 -4.18
N LYS A 129 -9.44 -4.99 -3.88
CA LYS A 129 -10.54 -5.35 -4.79
C LYS A 129 -11.47 -4.17 -5.08
N LYS A 130 -11.86 -3.41 -4.05
CA LYS A 130 -12.72 -2.22 -4.22
C LYS A 130 -12.03 -1.14 -5.06
N MET A 131 -10.74 -0.90 -4.83
CA MET A 131 -9.98 0.10 -5.57
C MET A 131 -9.76 -0.30 -7.03
N GLN A 132 -9.49 -1.59 -7.29
CA GLN A 132 -9.38 -2.12 -8.65
C GLN A 132 -10.70 -1.99 -9.42
N GLN A 133 -11.83 -2.31 -8.79
CA GLN A 133 -13.14 -2.13 -9.40
C GLN A 133 -13.40 -0.67 -9.79
N GLN A 134 -13.12 0.28 -8.90
CA GLN A 134 -13.24 1.70 -9.22
C GLN A 134 -12.32 2.13 -10.38
N GLN A 135 -11.10 1.59 -10.42
CA GLN A 135 -10.16 1.91 -11.48
C GLN A 135 -10.58 1.31 -12.83
N GLU A 136 -11.18 0.13 -12.84
CA GLU A 136 -11.76 -0.48 -14.04
C GLU A 136 -12.91 0.34 -14.59
N GLU A 137 -13.83 0.81 -13.74
CA GLU A 137 -14.95 1.68 -14.14
C GLU A 137 -14.46 3.00 -14.76
N ALA A 138 -13.47 3.65 -14.12
CA ALA A 138 -12.88 4.88 -14.64
C ALA A 138 -12.13 4.66 -15.98
N ASN A 139 -11.42 3.54 -16.09
CA ASN A 139 -10.67 3.20 -17.30
C ASN A 139 -11.60 2.83 -18.47
N GLN A 140 -12.74 2.18 -18.19
CA GLN A 140 -13.77 1.91 -19.19
C GLN A 140 -14.35 3.21 -19.76
N HIS A 141 -14.68 4.18 -18.90
CA HIS A 141 -15.16 5.49 -19.34
C HIS A 141 -14.15 6.19 -20.26
N HIS A 142 -12.87 6.18 -19.89
CA HIS A 142 -11.81 6.76 -20.73
C HIS A 142 -11.63 6.05 -22.07
N ILE A 143 -11.78 4.73 -22.12
CA ILE A 143 -11.69 3.96 -23.38
C ILE A 143 -12.87 4.31 -24.29
N GLU A 144 -14.08 4.47 -23.75
CA GLU A 144 -15.25 4.87 -24.54
C GLU A 144 -15.13 6.27 -25.11
N GLU A 145 -14.64 7.24 -24.32
CA GLU A 145 -14.37 8.60 -24.81
C GLU A 145 -13.32 8.62 -25.93
N ARG A 146 -12.23 7.86 -25.76
CA ARG A 146 -11.17 7.73 -26.79
C ARG A 146 -11.72 7.15 -28.09
N LYS A 147 -12.56 6.11 -28.00
CA LYS A 147 -13.22 5.51 -29.17
C LYS A 147 -14.13 6.51 -29.88
N ARG A 148 -14.97 7.26 -29.15
CA ARG A 148 -15.82 8.30 -29.76
C ARG A 148 -15.00 9.36 -30.47
N TYR A 149 -13.93 9.85 -29.85
CA TYR A 149 -13.05 10.84 -30.46
C TYR A 149 -12.37 10.33 -31.74
N ASP A 150 -11.91 9.07 -31.75
CA ASP A 150 -11.29 8.45 -32.91
C ASP A 150 -12.28 8.23 -34.06
N GLU A 151 -13.53 7.88 -33.76
CA GLU A 151 -14.61 7.79 -34.74
C GLU A 151 -14.94 9.16 -35.36
N GLU A 152 -15.04 10.21 -34.55
CA GLU A 152 -15.22 11.58 -35.04
C GLU A 152 -14.05 12.07 -35.90
N ARG A 153 -12.81 11.70 -35.55
CA ARG A 153 -11.61 11.99 -36.36
C ARG A 153 -11.69 11.30 -37.72
N LYS A 154 -12.02 10.00 -37.75
CA LYS A 154 -12.16 9.23 -39.00
C LYS A 154 -13.28 9.78 -39.89
N GLN A 155 -14.42 10.16 -39.30
CA GLN A 155 -15.52 10.79 -40.05
C GLN A 155 -15.07 12.10 -40.71
N ARG A 156 -14.41 12.99 -39.95
CA ARG A 156 -13.87 14.25 -40.49
C ARG A 156 -12.85 14.03 -41.60
N GLU A 157 -11.99 13.02 -41.50
CA GLU A 157 -11.04 12.66 -42.56
C GLU A 157 -11.73 12.12 -43.82
N LEU A 158 -12.74 11.26 -43.66
CA LEU A 158 -13.56 10.75 -44.75
C LEU A 158 -14.32 11.88 -45.48
N GLU A 159 -14.89 12.82 -44.74
CA GLU A 159 -15.53 14.01 -45.31
C GLU A 159 -14.54 14.88 -46.09
N ARG A 160 -13.34 15.12 -45.54
CA ARG A 160 -12.28 15.86 -46.25
C ARG A 160 -11.85 15.17 -47.54
N LYS A 161 -11.71 13.84 -47.55
CA LYS A 161 -11.40 13.08 -48.77
C LYS A 161 -12.50 13.23 -49.82
N LYS A 162 -13.77 13.04 -49.43
CA LYS A 162 -14.92 13.24 -50.34
C LYS A 162 -14.97 14.66 -50.92
N LEU A 163 -14.67 15.68 -50.12
CA LEU A 163 -14.67 17.07 -50.58
C LEU A 163 -13.53 17.33 -51.60
N ASN A 164 -12.35 16.77 -51.35
CA ASN A 164 -11.20 16.88 -52.25
C ASN A 164 -11.44 16.12 -53.56
N ASP A 165 -11.95 14.89 -53.49
CA ASP A 165 -12.29 14.09 -54.69
C ASP A 165 -13.32 14.81 -55.56
N ASN A 166 -14.38 15.37 -54.96
CA ASN A 166 -15.41 16.10 -55.69
C ASN A 166 -14.86 17.40 -56.34
N LYS A 167 -13.91 18.08 -55.68
CA LYS A 167 -13.19 19.22 -56.28
C LYS A 167 -12.31 18.78 -57.46
N SER A 168 -11.58 17.68 -57.35
CA SER A 168 -10.76 17.14 -58.44
C SER A 168 -11.61 16.73 -59.64
N THR A 169 -12.76 16.06 -59.43
CA THR A 169 -13.67 15.68 -60.51
C THR A 169 -14.26 16.90 -61.22
N LYS A 170 -14.65 17.95 -60.47
CA LYS A 170 -15.11 19.21 -61.07
C LYS A 170 -14.01 19.92 -61.85
N LYS A 171 -12.77 19.91 -61.34
CA LYS A 171 -11.63 20.52 -62.03
C LYS A 171 -11.34 19.81 -63.35
N ASN A 172 -11.25 18.47 -63.36
CA ASN A 172 -11.03 17.69 -64.58
C ASN A 172 -12.17 17.86 -65.60
N LYS A 173 -13.42 18.00 -65.13
CA LYS A 173 -14.55 18.27 -66.02
C LYS A 173 -14.43 19.64 -66.69
N ASN A 174 -14.14 20.69 -65.92
CA ASN A 174 -13.92 22.04 -66.46
C ASN A 174 -12.68 22.12 -67.37
N GLU A 175 -11.66 21.30 -67.13
CA GLU A 175 -10.45 21.24 -67.96
C GLU A 175 -10.74 20.55 -69.31
N ASN A 176 -11.50 19.45 -69.31
CA ASN A 176 -11.98 18.79 -70.54
C ASN A 176 -12.97 19.64 -71.34
N ASP A 177 -13.84 20.41 -70.67
CA ASP A 177 -14.80 21.30 -71.33
C ASP A 177 -14.10 22.49 -72.00
N ASN A 178 -12.91 22.90 -71.53
CA ASN A 178 -12.08 23.96 -72.13
C ASN A 178 -11.14 23.45 -73.25
N GLU A 179 -10.95 22.14 -73.39
CA GLU A 179 -10.10 21.54 -74.44
C GLU A 179 -10.90 21.18 -75.72
N LEU A 180 -12.22 21.41 -75.72
CA LEU A 180 -13.15 21.10 -76.83
C LEU A 180 -13.62 22.33 -77.63
N ASP A 181 -13.13 23.54 -77.29
CA ASP A 181 -13.29 24.80 -78.05
C ASP A 181 -11.95 25.22 -78.69
#